data_AF-A0A6N7AHD8-F1
#
_entry.id   AF-A0A6N7AHD8-F1
#
_cell.length_a   1.000
_cell.length_b   1.000
_cell.length_c   1.000
_cell.angle_alpha   90.00
_cell.angle_beta   90.00
_cell.angle_gamma   90.00
#
_symmetry.space_group_name_H-M   'P 1'
#
loop_
_entity.id
_entity.type
_entity.pdbx_description
1 polymer ?
#
loop_
_entity_poly.entity_id
_entity_poly.type
_entity_poly.pdbx_seq_one_letter_code
_entity_poly.pdbx_strand_id
1 'polypeptide(L)'
;MGSSNVIIRMAEHMGQRMDGSTGRSLEVAEASQRTSGNVSTVAEATEQLSRAINEISHQVAQSTEATVLAVQEAHHAGDLVQQLDAAAQKIGAVVKLITDIAGQTNLLALNATIEAARAGDAGKGFAVVAAEVKNLSLQTARATGEIGSQIAGIQAATHRAVEAIESIGQTITGVSEIATAIAAAVEEQNASTGEIVRNVRTLSADADAVQSSILDVMRASISSYGSAIQVL
;
A
#
# COMPACT_ATOMS: atom_id res chain seq x y z
N MET A 1 87.44 21.80 14.42
CA MET A 1 86.39 21.89 15.47
C MET A 1 85.04 22.44 14.96
N GLY A 2 84.99 23.30 13.94
CA GLY A 2 83.71 23.82 13.41
C GLY A 2 82.79 22.79 12.75
N SER A 3 83.33 21.87 11.94
CA SER A 3 82.51 20.92 11.15
C SER A 3 81.81 19.85 12.01
N SER A 4 82.46 19.35 13.06
CA SER A 4 81.89 18.32 13.95
C SER A 4 80.68 18.86 14.75
N ASN A 5 80.75 20.11 15.22
CA ASN A 5 79.62 20.79 15.88
C ASN A 5 78.45 21.14 14.94
N VAL A 6 78.68 21.16 13.62
CA VAL A 6 77.61 21.34 12.63
C VAL A 6 76.90 20.01 12.37
N ILE A 7 77.65 18.90 12.22
CA ILE A 7 77.06 17.58 12.00
C ILE A 7 76.26 17.11 13.23
N ILE A 8 76.75 17.34 14.46
CA ILE A 8 76.03 17.01 15.70
C ILE A 8 74.69 17.77 15.79
N ARG A 9 74.69 19.09 15.56
CA ARG A 9 73.44 19.89 15.54
C ARG A 9 72.48 19.49 14.43
N MET A 10 73.01 19.10 13.27
CA MET A 10 72.21 18.60 12.15
C MET A 10 71.53 17.26 12.52
N ALA A 11 72.25 16.37 13.20
CA ALA A 11 71.71 15.09 13.69
C ALA A 11 70.65 15.29 14.79
N GLU A 12 70.87 16.21 15.74
CA GLU A 12 69.88 16.58 16.77
C GLU A 12 68.59 17.15 16.14
N HIS A 13 68.73 18.07 15.19
CA HIS A 13 67.58 18.66 14.50
C HIS A 13 66.85 17.63 13.60
N MET A 14 67.60 16.68 13.01
CA MET A 14 67.01 15.55 12.28
C MET A 14 66.24 14.62 13.22
N GLY A 15 66.77 14.31 14.41
CA GLY A 15 66.12 13.52 15.44
C GLY A 15 64.80 14.15 15.89
N GLN A 16 64.79 15.44 16.20
CA GLN A 16 63.55 16.17 16.57
C GLN A 16 62.51 16.15 15.45
N ARG A 17 62.93 16.32 14.19
CA ARG A 17 62.03 16.24 13.03
C ARG A 17 61.47 14.84 12.83
N MET A 18 62.29 13.82 13.07
CA MET A 18 61.90 12.41 13.03
C MET A 18 60.86 12.08 14.10
N ASP A 19 61.08 12.51 15.35
CA ASP A 19 60.13 12.31 16.44
C ASP A 19 58.79 12.98 16.14
N GLY A 20 58.81 14.23 15.64
CA GLY A 20 57.60 14.92 15.20
C GLY A 20 56.89 14.25 14.02
N SER A 21 57.65 13.74 13.04
CA SER A 21 57.10 13.01 11.89
C SER A 21 56.48 11.67 12.30
N THR A 22 57.12 10.96 13.23
CA THR A 22 56.65 9.69 13.78
C THR A 22 55.38 9.89 14.60
N GLY A 23 55.33 10.91 15.46
CA GLY A 23 54.14 11.26 16.24
C GLY A 23 52.94 11.56 15.34
N ARG A 24 53.11 12.42 14.32
CA ARG A 24 52.06 12.71 13.33
C ARG A 24 51.65 11.48 12.52
N SER A 25 52.60 10.63 12.15
CA SER A 25 52.33 9.37 11.44
C SER A 25 51.44 8.44 12.27
N LEU A 26 51.69 8.35 13.57
CA LEU A 26 50.85 7.58 14.51
C LEU A 26 49.44 8.18 14.63
N GLU A 27 49.30 9.50 14.75
CA GLU A 27 47.98 10.16 14.79
C GLU A 27 47.16 9.87 13.52
N VAL A 28 47.79 9.95 12.33
CA VAL A 28 47.11 9.62 11.07
C VAL A 28 46.77 8.13 11.01
N ALA A 29 47.64 7.24 11.51
CA ALA A 29 47.36 5.80 11.52
C ALA A 29 46.16 5.46 12.40
N GLU A 30 46.08 6.05 13.60
CA GLU A 30 44.93 5.90 14.49
C GLU A 30 43.65 6.47 13.85
N ALA A 31 43.74 7.61 13.17
CA ALA A 31 42.61 8.17 12.44
C ALA A 31 42.13 7.23 11.31
N SER A 32 43.05 6.68 10.50
CA SER A 32 42.72 5.71 9.46
C SER A 32 42.10 4.43 10.02
N GLN A 33 42.59 3.93 11.15
CA GLN A 33 42.03 2.74 11.79
C GLN A 33 40.60 3.00 12.30
N ARG A 34 40.33 4.17 12.88
CA ARG A 34 38.95 4.57 13.25
C ARG A 34 38.05 4.70 12.02
N THR A 35 38.56 5.28 10.93
CA THR A 35 37.82 5.37 9.66
C THR A 35 37.46 3.99 9.13
N SER A 36 38.39 3.03 9.14
CA SER A 36 38.13 1.66 8.70
C SER A 36 37.05 0.97 9.56
N GLY A 37 37.08 1.20 10.87
CA GLY A 37 36.01 0.75 11.78
C GLY A 37 34.64 1.36 11.43
N ASN A 38 34.58 2.66 11.17
CA ASN A 38 33.34 3.33 10.77
C ASN A 38 32.81 2.81 9.42
N VAL A 39 33.71 2.56 8.46
CA VAL A 39 33.37 1.98 7.14
C VAL A 39 32.74 0.60 7.31
N SER A 40 33.26 -0.24 8.21
CA SER A 40 32.66 -1.55 8.54
C SER A 40 31.23 -1.40 9.07
N THR A 41 31.01 -0.48 10.02
CA THR A 41 29.67 -0.20 10.57
C THR A 41 28.69 0.27 9.50
N VAL A 42 29.14 1.15 8.58
CA VAL A 42 28.30 1.61 7.47
C VAL A 42 28.01 0.47 6.49
N ALA A 43 28.96 -0.42 6.23
CA ALA A 43 28.76 -1.60 5.39
C ALA A 43 27.66 -2.51 5.95
N GLU A 44 27.71 -2.81 7.26
CA GLU A 44 26.70 -3.62 7.95
C GLU A 44 25.30 -2.96 7.88
N ALA A 45 25.22 -1.66 8.14
CA ALA A 45 23.96 -0.91 8.04
C ALA A 45 23.40 -0.91 6.61
N THR A 46 24.27 -0.81 5.60
CA THR A 46 23.88 -0.83 4.19
C THR A 46 23.39 -2.22 3.77
N GLU A 47 23.98 -3.29 4.30
CA GLU A 47 23.51 -4.65 4.07
C GLU A 47 22.12 -4.88 4.69
N GLN A 48 21.90 -4.38 5.91
CA GLN A 48 20.57 -4.42 6.54
C GLN A 48 19.53 -3.63 5.75
N LEU A 49 19.88 -2.43 5.26
CA LEU A 49 19.01 -1.63 4.39
C LEU A 49 18.66 -2.38 3.10
N SER A 50 19.62 -3.04 2.45
CA SER A 50 19.37 -3.84 1.25
C SER A 50 18.38 -4.98 1.50
N ARG A 51 18.46 -5.66 2.66
CA ARG A 51 17.48 -6.68 3.04
C ARG A 51 16.09 -6.08 3.23
N ALA A 52 15.99 -4.96 3.93
CA ALA A 52 14.72 -4.28 4.15
C ALA A 52 14.07 -3.80 2.84
N ILE A 53 14.86 -3.26 1.90
CA ILE A 53 14.40 -2.84 0.56
C ILE A 53 13.83 -4.04 -0.22
N ASN A 54 14.50 -5.18 -0.19
CA ASN A 54 14.02 -6.39 -0.86
C ASN A 54 12.72 -6.91 -0.24
N GLU A 55 12.60 -6.86 1.09
CA GLU A 55 11.37 -7.26 1.79
C GLU A 55 10.20 -6.31 1.45
N ILE A 56 10.44 -4.99 1.46
CA ILE A 56 9.43 -4.02 1.05
C ILE A 56 9.02 -4.25 -0.42
N SER A 57 9.97 -4.52 -1.31
CA SER A 57 9.68 -4.85 -2.72
C SER A 57 8.73 -6.04 -2.83
N HIS A 58 8.98 -7.09 -2.04
CA HIS A 58 8.12 -8.27 -2.02
C HIS A 58 6.72 -7.97 -1.46
N GLN A 59 6.64 -7.20 -0.37
CA GLN A 59 5.35 -6.80 0.23
C GLN A 59 4.53 -5.92 -0.72
N VAL A 60 5.17 -5.02 -1.47
CA VAL A 60 4.50 -4.17 -2.48
C VAL A 60 3.96 -5.01 -3.64
N ALA A 61 4.73 -6.00 -4.11
CA ALA A 61 4.25 -6.92 -5.14
C ALA A 61 3.02 -7.73 -4.67
N GLN A 62 3.06 -8.26 -3.44
CA GLN A 62 1.92 -8.95 -2.84
C GLN A 62 0.70 -8.04 -2.65
N SER A 63 0.92 -6.79 -2.22
CA SER A 63 -0.15 -5.79 -2.07
C SER A 63 -0.80 -5.46 -3.41
N THR A 64 -0.02 -5.39 -4.48
CA THR A 64 -0.51 -5.16 -5.84
C THR A 64 -1.37 -6.34 -6.31
N GLU A 65 -0.93 -7.58 -6.10
CA GLU A 65 -1.71 -8.78 -6.43
C GLU A 65 -3.04 -8.83 -5.65
N ALA A 66 -2.99 -8.58 -4.33
CA ALA A 66 -4.18 -8.54 -3.49
C ALA A 66 -5.18 -7.44 -3.93
N THR A 67 -4.65 -6.29 -4.36
CA THR A 67 -5.45 -5.19 -4.89
C THR A 67 -6.17 -5.60 -6.19
N VAL A 68 -5.48 -6.27 -7.12
CA VAL A 68 -6.10 -6.78 -8.36
C VAL A 68 -7.24 -7.76 -8.05
N LEU A 69 -7.02 -8.69 -7.12
CA LEU A 69 -8.07 -9.62 -6.69
C LEU A 69 -9.26 -8.87 -6.05
N ALA A 70 -9.00 -7.88 -5.22
CA ALA A 70 -10.05 -7.08 -4.58
C ALA A 70 -10.91 -6.30 -5.61
N VAL A 71 -10.30 -5.77 -6.68
CA VAL A 71 -11.05 -5.15 -7.79
C VAL A 71 -11.97 -6.16 -8.48
N GLN A 72 -11.47 -7.37 -8.75
CA GLN A 72 -12.28 -8.43 -9.38
C GLN A 72 -13.46 -8.83 -8.50
N GLU A 73 -13.24 -9.00 -7.19
CA GLU A 73 -14.30 -9.32 -6.23
C GLU A 73 -15.33 -8.18 -6.11
N ALA A 74 -14.89 -6.92 -6.12
CA ALA A 74 -15.79 -5.77 -6.11
C ALA A 74 -16.67 -5.73 -7.38
N HIS A 75 -16.10 -5.99 -8.56
CA HIS A 75 -16.88 -6.11 -9.79
C HIS A 75 -17.89 -7.26 -9.71
N HIS A 76 -17.48 -8.43 -9.23
CA HIS A 76 -18.37 -9.58 -9.10
C HIS A 76 -19.53 -9.29 -8.14
N ALA A 77 -19.25 -8.64 -7.01
CA ALA A 77 -20.29 -8.19 -6.08
C ALA A 77 -21.25 -7.19 -6.74
N GLY A 78 -20.73 -6.26 -7.55
CA GLY A 78 -21.53 -5.31 -8.33
C GLY A 78 -22.51 -6.02 -9.28
N ASP A 79 -22.03 -7.02 -10.02
CA ASP A 79 -22.85 -7.82 -10.94
C ASP A 79 -23.96 -8.57 -10.21
N LEU A 80 -23.68 -9.15 -9.04
CA LEU A 80 -24.67 -9.85 -8.22
C LEU A 80 -25.76 -8.90 -7.72
N VAL A 81 -25.39 -7.69 -7.29
CA VAL A 81 -26.36 -6.67 -6.84
C VAL A 81 -27.21 -6.17 -8.01
N GLN A 82 -26.64 -6.00 -9.20
CA GLN A 82 -27.42 -5.64 -10.40
C GLN A 82 -28.44 -6.72 -10.77
N GLN A 83 -28.09 -8.01 -10.61
CA GLN A 83 -29.04 -9.11 -10.81
C GLN A 83 -30.19 -9.06 -9.79
N LEU A 84 -29.90 -8.70 -8.54
CA LEU A 84 -30.92 -8.51 -7.49
C LEU A 84 -31.86 -7.34 -7.83
N ASP A 85 -31.33 -6.21 -8.29
CA ASP A 85 -32.17 -5.07 -8.72
C ASP A 85 -33.08 -5.46 -9.89
N ALA A 86 -32.54 -6.14 -10.91
CA ALA A 86 -33.34 -6.62 -12.04
C ALA A 86 -34.44 -7.61 -11.61
N ALA A 87 -34.17 -8.47 -10.62
CA ALA A 87 -35.18 -9.36 -10.04
C ALA A 87 -36.25 -8.58 -9.26
N ALA A 88 -35.85 -7.59 -8.45
CA ALA A 88 -36.78 -6.74 -7.70
C ALA A 88 -37.69 -5.94 -8.65
N GLN A 89 -37.16 -5.40 -9.76
CA GLN A 89 -37.95 -4.72 -10.80
C GLN A 89 -39.01 -5.65 -11.42
N LYS A 90 -38.65 -6.90 -11.75
CA LYS A 90 -39.61 -7.90 -12.28
C LYS A 90 -40.70 -8.21 -11.27
N ILE A 91 -40.36 -8.38 -9.99
CA ILE A 91 -41.35 -8.60 -8.93
C ILE A 91 -42.26 -7.37 -8.79
N GLY A 92 -41.71 -6.16 -8.83
CA GLY A 92 -42.49 -4.91 -8.80
C GLY A 92 -43.51 -4.82 -9.95
N ALA A 93 -43.12 -5.23 -11.16
CA ALA A 93 -44.04 -5.29 -12.30
C ALA A 93 -45.18 -6.30 -12.09
N VAL A 94 -44.89 -7.47 -11.51
CA VAL A 94 -45.91 -8.48 -11.18
C VAL A 94 -46.85 -7.97 -10.08
N VAL A 95 -46.32 -7.35 -9.03
CA VAL A 95 -47.12 -6.77 -7.93
C VAL A 95 -48.06 -5.68 -8.44
N LYS A 96 -47.59 -4.84 -9.36
CA LYS A 96 -48.42 -3.84 -10.04
C LYS A 96 -49.57 -4.49 -10.82
N LEU A 97 -49.28 -5.52 -11.61
CA LEU A 97 -50.31 -6.26 -12.36
C LEU A 97 -51.37 -6.89 -11.43
N ILE A 98 -50.96 -7.50 -10.30
CA ILE A 98 -51.90 -8.08 -9.33
C ILE A 98 -52.77 -6.97 -8.71
N THR A 99 -52.18 -5.82 -8.42
CA THR A 99 -52.92 -4.66 -7.89
C THR A 99 -53.98 -4.17 -8.88
N ASP A 100 -53.64 -4.10 -10.17
CA ASP A 100 -54.57 -3.73 -11.24
C ASP A 100 -55.70 -4.77 -11.39
N ILE A 101 -55.39 -6.07 -11.32
CA ILE A 101 -56.38 -7.17 -11.34
C ILE A 101 -57.32 -7.09 -10.13
N ALA A 102 -56.79 -6.81 -8.93
CA ALA A 102 -57.60 -6.63 -7.73
C ALA A 102 -58.57 -5.44 -7.88
N GLY A 103 -58.11 -4.33 -8.46
CA GLY A 103 -58.94 -3.18 -8.79
C GLY A 103 -60.07 -3.50 -9.78
N GLN A 104 -59.77 -4.24 -10.85
CA GLN A 104 -60.78 -4.72 -11.81
C GLN A 104 -61.77 -5.68 -11.18
N THR A 105 -61.30 -6.60 -10.34
CA THR A 105 -62.13 -7.57 -9.61
C THR A 105 -63.09 -6.86 -8.66
N ASN A 106 -62.62 -5.82 -7.96
CA ASN A 106 -63.46 -4.97 -7.12
C ASN A 106 -64.57 -4.27 -7.92
N LEU A 107 -64.24 -3.73 -9.10
CA LEU A 107 -65.24 -3.11 -10.00
C LEU A 107 -66.26 -4.13 -10.52
N LEU A 108 -65.82 -5.33 -10.89
CA LEU A 108 -66.73 -6.42 -11.30
C LEU A 108 -67.66 -6.85 -10.16
N ALA A 109 -67.13 -6.99 -8.94
CA ALA A 109 -67.91 -7.33 -7.75
C ALA A 109 -68.93 -6.24 -7.40
N LEU A 110 -68.57 -4.96 -7.59
CA LEU A 110 -69.48 -3.84 -7.42
C LEU A 110 -70.65 -3.91 -8.44
N ASN A 111 -70.35 -4.15 -9.71
CA ASN A 111 -71.38 -4.32 -10.75
C ASN A 111 -72.30 -5.50 -10.44
N ALA A 112 -71.73 -6.63 -9.99
CA ALA A 112 -72.52 -7.79 -9.57
C ALA A 112 -73.43 -7.49 -8.37
N THR A 113 -72.94 -6.68 -7.41
CA THR A 113 -73.74 -6.22 -6.25
C THR A 113 -74.93 -5.37 -6.71
N ILE A 114 -74.73 -4.48 -7.69
CA ILE A 114 -75.78 -3.64 -8.27
C ILE A 114 -76.85 -4.51 -8.96
N GLU A 115 -76.42 -5.47 -9.78
CA GLU A 115 -77.35 -6.33 -10.52
C GLU A 115 -78.11 -7.30 -9.58
N ALA A 116 -77.45 -7.79 -8.53
CA ALA A 116 -78.09 -8.59 -7.49
C ALA A 116 -79.18 -7.79 -6.74
N ALA A 117 -78.94 -6.51 -6.46
CA ALA A 117 -79.96 -5.63 -5.88
C ALA A 117 -81.14 -5.42 -6.84
N ARG A 118 -80.86 -5.32 -8.14
CA ARG A 118 -81.88 -5.16 -9.18
C ARG A 118 -82.78 -6.39 -9.35
N ALA A 119 -82.23 -7.58 -9.12
CA ALA A 119 -82.97 -8.85 -9.13
C ALA A 119 -83.85 -9.08 -7.88
N GLY A 120 -83.79 -8.19 -6.88
CA GLY A 120 -84.61 -8.27 -5.67
C GLY A 120 -84.36 -9.56 -4.86
N ASP A 121 -85.44 -10.25 -4.46
CA ASP A 121 -85.33 -11.45 -3.62
C ASP A 121 -84.60 -12.62 -4.32
N ALA A 122 -84.67 -12.71 -5.65
CA ALA A 122 -83.96 -13.73 -6.42
C ALA A 122 -82.43 -13.54 -6.43
N GLY A 123 -81.96 -12.31 -6.16
CA GLY A 123 -80.54 -11.94 -6.19
C GLY A 123 -79.80 -12.10 -4.86
N LYS A 124 -80.48 -12.45 -3.76
CA LYS A 124 -79.88 -12.45 -2.40
C LYS A 124 -78.62 -13.33 -2.28
N GLY A 125 -78.63 -14.53 -2.85
CA GLY A 125 -77.45 -15.41 -2.85
C GLY A 125 -76.27 -14.82 -3.64
N PHE A 126 -76.56 -14.21 -4.79
CA PHE A 126 -75.58 -13.52 -5.62
C PHE A 126 -74.98 -12.29 -4.92
N ALA A 127 -75.80 -11.55 -4.16
CA ALA A 127 -75.35 -10.39 -3.40
C ALA A 127 -74.30 -10.76 -2.34
N VAL A 128 -74.47 -11.90 -1.66
CA VAL A 128 -73.49 -12.39 -0.66
C VAL A 128 -72.15 -12.73 -1.33
N VAL A 129 -72.19 -13.46 -2.45
CA VAL A 129 -70.97 -13.80 -3.20
C VAL A 129 -70.29 -12.54 -3.72
N ALA A 130 -71.04 -11.59 -4.27
CA ALA A 130 -70.48 -10.33 -4.76
C ALA A 130 -69.81 -9.52 -3.64
N ALA A 131 -70.40 -9.47 -2.44
CA ALA A 131 -69.80 -8.82 -1.28
C ALA A 131 -68.50 -9.50 -0.83
N GLU A 132 -68.45 -10.84 -0.85
CA GLU A 132 -67.25 -11.59 -0.47
C GLU A 132 -66.11 -11.38 -1.47
N VAL A 133 -66.41 -11.44 -2.78
CA VAL A 133 -65.42 -11.14 -3.84
C VAL A 133 -64.89 -9.71 -3.71
N LYS A 134 -65.78 -8.75 -3.41
CA LYS A 134 -65.39 -7.37 -3.15
C LYS A 134 -64.41 -7.27 -1.98
N ASN A 135 -64.71 -7.94 -0.86
CA ASN A 135 -63.84 -7.92 0.32
C ASN A 135 -62.47 -8.56 0.03
N LEU A 136 -62.44 -9.71 -0.63
CA LEU A 136 -61.21 -10.41 -1.02
C LEU A 136 -60.35 -9.57 -1.98
N SER A 137 -60.97 -8.85 -2.90
CA SER A 137 -60.26 -7.93 -3.81
C SER A 137 -59.62 -6.75 -3.08
N LEU A 138 -60.29 -6.18 -2.06
CA LEU A 138 -59.73 -5.11 -1.23
C LEU A 138 -58.58 -5.61 -0.35
N GLN A 139 -58.71 -6.81 0.23
CA GLN A 139 -57.63 -7.45 0.97
C GLN A 139 -56.41 -7.72 0.08
N THR A 140 -56.64 -8.19 -1.15
CA THR A 140 -55.58 -8.42 -2.12
C THR A 140 -54.86 -7.12 -2.48
N ALA A 141 -55.60 -6.05 -2.80
CA ALA A 141 -55.02 -4.74 -3.11
C ALA A 141 -54.19 -4.17 -1.95
N ARG A 142 -54.63 -4.40 -0.70
CA ARG A 142 -53.88 -3.98 0.50
C ARG A 142 -52.58 -4.78 0.63
N ALA A 143 -52.65 -6.11 0.52
CA ALA A 143 -51.48 -6.97 0.61
C ALA A 143 -50.45 -6.69 -0.49
N THR A 144 -50.90 -6.47 -1.74
CA THR A 144 -49.99 -6.10 -2.83
C THR A 144 -49.37 -4.72 -2.64
N GLY A 145 -50.09 -3.77 -2.05
CA GLY A 145 -49.54 -2.46 -1.66
C GLY A 145 -48.41 -2.59 -0.63
N GLU A 146 -48.59 -3.42 0.40
CA GLU A 146 -47.57 -3.71 1.40
C GLU A 146 -46.33 -4.38 0.77
N ILE A 147 -46.52 -5.37 -0.09
CA ILE A 147 -45.42 -5.99 -0.86
C ILE A 147 -44.72 -4.96 -1.75
N GLY A 148 -45.46 -4.08 -2.42
CA GLY A 148 -44.91 -3.02 -3.26
C GLY A 148 -43.97 -2.09 -2.48
N SER A 149 -44.36 -1.71 -1.26
CA SER A 149 -43.52 -0.92 -0.35
C SER A 149 -42.22 -1.66 0.02
N GLN A 150 -42.30 -2.97 0.30
CA GLN A 150 -41.12 -3.78 0.60
C GLN A 150 -40.17 -3.89 -0.61
N ILE A 151 -40.71 -4.08 -1.82
CA ILE A 151 -39.91 -4.14 -3.05
C ILE A 151 -39.21 -2.79 -3.31
N ALA A 152 -39.89 -1.66 -3.10
CA ALA A 152 -39.26 -0.35 -3.20
C ALA A 152 -38.12 -0.18 -2.19
N GLY A 153 -38.29 -0.70 -0.97
CA GLY A 153 -37.22 -0.74 0.04
C GLY A 153 -36.01 -1.59 -0.40
N ILE A 154 -36.25 -2.74 -1.01
CA ILE A 154 -35.18 -3.60 -1.56
C ILE A 154 -34.43 -2.90 -2.71
N GLN A 155 -35.15 -2.22 -3.61
CA GLN A 155 -34.55 -1.45 -4.70
C GLN A 155 -33.68 -0.30 -4.17
N ALA A 156 -34.17 0.44 -3.16
CA ALA A 156 -33.37 1.49 -2.53
C ALA A 156 -32.10 0.94 -1.84
N ALA A 157 -32.22 -0.22 -1.17
CA ALA A 157 -31.08 -0.86 -0.51
C ALA A 157 -30.04 -1.40 -1.51
N THR A 158 -30.50 -1.99 -2.62
CA THR A 158 -29.61 -2.47 -3.70
C THR A 158 -28.89 -1.32 -4.39
N HIS A 159 -29.58 -0.21 -4.67
CA HIS A 159 -28.93 0.99 -5.23
C HIS A 159 -27.81 1.52 -4.33
N ARG A 160 -28.08 1.65 -3.02
CA ARG A 160 -27.06 2.05 -2.03
C ARG A 160 -25.89 1.05 -1.95
N ALA A 161 -26.15 -0.23 -2.15
CA ALA A 161 -25.11 -1.25 -2.18
C ALA A 161 -24.20 -1.09 -3.41
N VAL A 162 -24.77 -0.76 -4.58
CA VAL A 162 -23.98 -0.44 -5.80
C VAL A 162 -23.07 0.76 -5.55
N GLU A 163 -23.61 1.86 -5.02
CA GLU A 163 -22.80 3.06 -4.71
C GLU A 163 -21.65 2.74 -3.73
N ALA A 164 -21.91 1.91 -2.73
CA ALA A 164 -20.88 1.49 -1.78
C ALA A 164 -19.80 0.64 -2.45
N ILE A 165 -20.17 -0.27 -3.35
CA ILE A 165 -19.23 -1.11 -4.11
C ILE A 165 -18.37 -0.25 -5.04
N GLU A 166 -18.95 0.75 -5.71
CA GLU A 166 -18.21 1.69 -6.56
C GLU A 166 -17.19 2.50 -5.75
N SER A 167 -17.58 2.99 -4.58
CA SER A 167 -16.68 3.69 -3.65
C SER A 167 -15.52 2.81 -3.16
N ILE A 168 -15.80 1.53 -2.88
CA ILE A 168 -14.77 0.53 -2.57
C ILE A 168 -13.81 0.37 -3.76
N GLY A 169 -14.33 0.27 -4.99
CA GLY A 169 -13.50 0.18 -6.20
C GLY A 169 -12.57 1.38 -6.39
N GLN A 170 -13.06 2.60 -6.13
CA GLN A 170 -12.23 3.82 -6.16
C GLN A 170 -11.14 3.79 -5.09
N THR A 171 -11.48 3.36 -3.87
CA THR A 171 -10.51 3.24 -2.77
C THR A 171 -9.41 2.25 -3.12
N ILE A 172 -9.76 1.09 -3.68
CA ILE A 172 -8.81 0.06 -4.10
C ILE A 172 -7.90 0.58 -5.23
N THR A 173 -8.45 1.34 -6.17
CA THR A 173 -7.66 2.00 -7.23
C THR A 173 -6.62 2.94 -6.64
N GLY A 174 -7.00 3.76 -5.65
CA GLY A 174 -6.06 4.63 -4.94
C GLY A 174 -4.95 3.85 -4.20
N VAL A 175 -5.27 2.69 -3.63
CA VAL A 175 -4.26 1.79 -3.02
C VAL A 175 -3.27 1.27 -4.08
N SER A 176 -3.74 0.94 -5.29
CA SER A 176 -2.89 0.49 -6.40
C SER A 176 -1.91 1.59 -6.86
N GLU A 177 -2.37 2.84 -6.94
CA GLU A 177 -1.53 3.98 -7.28
C GLU A 177 -0.44 4.22 -6.22
N ILE A 178 -0.81 4.13 -4.94
CA ILE A 178 0.16 4.23 -3.83
C ILE A 178 1.19 3.10 -3.90
N ALA A 179 0.76 1.86 -4.13
CA ALA A 179 1.68 0.73 -4.27
C ALA A 179 2.68 0.93 -5.42
N THR A 180 2.21 1.48 -6.55
CA THR A 180 3.05 1.82 -7.71
C THR A 180 4.08 2.90 -7.36
N ALA A 181 3.66 3.95 -6.63
CA ALA A 181 4.56 5.00 -6.17
C ALA A 181 5.62 4.48 -5.19
N ILE A 182 5.23 3.58 -4.27
CA ILE A 182 6.17 2.92 -3.35
C ILE A 182 7.15 2.04 -4.14
N ALA A 183 6.70 1.27 -5.13
CA ALA A 183 7.59 0.44 -5.95
C ALA A 183 8.67 1.29 -6.63
N ALA A 184 8.30 2.42 -7.22
CA ALA A 184 9.25 3.36 -7.83
C ALA A 184 10.26 3.91 -6.81
N ALA A 185 9.79 4.32 -5.62
CA ALA A 185 10.67 4.81 -4.55
C ALA A 185 11.64 3.73 -4.04
N VAL A 186 11.19 2.47 -3.99
CA VAL A 186 12.01 1.32 -3.56
C VAL A 186 13.08 1.00 -4.59
N GLU A 187 12.78 1.11 -5.90
CA GLU A 187 13.79 0.98 -6.96
C GLU A 187 14.88 2.06 -6.85
N GLU A 188 14.49 3.32 -6.60
CA GLU A 188 15.42 4.43 -6.38
C GLU A 188 16.29 4.22 -5.12
N GLN A 189 15.69 3.76 -4.02
CA GLN A 189 16.42 3.41 -2.81
C GLN A 189 17.41 2.28 -3.03
N ASN A 190 17.06 1.27 -3.84
CA ASN A 190 17.95 0.17 -4.15
C ASN A 190 19.17 0.65 -4.95
N ALA A 191 18.96 1.54 -5.93
CA ALA A 191 20.04 2.15 -6.71
C ALA A 191 20.98 2.97 -5.81
N SER A 192 20.42 3.82 -4.94
CA SER A 192 21.17 4.65 -3.99
C SER A 192 21.97 3.80 -2.99
N THR A 193 21.36 2.73 -2.48
CA THR A 193 22.03 1.78 -1.58
C THR A 193 23.20 1.09 -2.30
N GLY A 194 23.04 0.74 -3.58
CA GLY A 194 24.11 0.20 -4.41
C GLY A 194 25.29 1.18 -4.59
N GLU A 195 25.02 2.48 -4.69
CA GLU A 195 26.05 3.52 -4.70
C GLU A 195 26.79 3.63 -3.37
N ILE A 196 26.07 3.59 -2.25
CA ILE A 196 26.67 3.59 -0.92
C ILE A 196 27.62 2.40 -0.75
N VAL A 197 27.20 1.20 -1.15
CA VAL A 197 28.08 0.00 -1.11
C VAL A 197 29.36 0.22 -1.91
N ARG A 198 29.27 0.82 -3.11
CA ARG A 198 30.46 1.14 -3.92
C ARG A 198 31.37 2.14 -3.20
N ASN A 199 30.82 3.21 -2.64
CA ASN A 199 31.59 4.25 -1.93
C ASN A 199 32.28 3.69 -0.67
N VAL A 200 31.58 2.84 0.09
CA VAL A 200 32.13 2.15 1.27
C VAL A 200 33.34 1.28 0.89
N ARG A 201 33.27 0.55 -0.23
CA ARG A 201 34.41 -0.25 -0.72
C ARG A 201 35.62 0.62 -1.10
N THR A 202 35.38 1.74 -1.78
CA THR A 202 36.44 2.71 -2.12
C THR A 202 37.07 3.29 -0.86
N LEU A 203 36.26 3.73 0.12
CA LEU A 203 36.75 4.28 1.37
C LEU A 203 37.58 3.28 2.18
N SER A 204 37.20 2.00 2.17
CA SER A 204 37.99 0.95 2.81
C SER A 204 39.37 0.82 2.16
N ALA A 205 39.42 0.80 0.82
CA ALA A 205 40.68 0.71 0.08
C ALA A 205 41.57 1.95 0.29
N ASP A 206 40.97 3.15 0.36
CA ASP A 206 41.69 4.40 0.64
C ASP A 206 42.27 4.41 2.05
N ALA A 207 41.52 3.92 3.05
CA ALA A 207 42.02 3.81 4.42
C ALA A 207 43.23 2.86 4.51
N ASP A 208 43.17 1.71 3.83
CA ASP A 208 44.29 0.77 3.75
C ASP A 208 45.51 1.36 3.02
N ALA A 209 45.28 2.10 1.93
CA ALA A 209 46.34 2.77 1.18
C ALA A 209 47.05 3.86 2.02
N VAL A 210 46.29 4.61 2.82
CA VAL A 210 46.85 5.58 3.77
C VAL A 210 47.70 4.87 4.82
N GLN A 211 47.22 3.75 5.37
CA GLN A 211 47.97 2.98 6.36
C GLN A 211 49.30 2.46 5.79
N SER A 212 49.31 1.96 4.54
CA SER A 212 50.55 1.58 3.86
C SER A 212 51.50 2.78 3.66
N SER A 213 50.97 3.91 3.22
CA SER A 213 51.75 5.13 2.99
C SER A 213 52.42 5.63 4.28
N ILE A 214 51.73 5.51 5.42
CA ILE A 214 52.29 5.87 6.73
C ILE A 214 53.48 4.97 7.09
N LEU A 215 53.38 3.65 6.87
CA LEU A 215 54.48 2.73 7.12
C LEU A 215 55.72 3.08 6.27
N ASP A 216 55.51 3.50 5.03
CA ASP A 216 56.60 3.92 4.15
C ASP A 216 57.22 5.26 4.59
N VAL A 217 56.41 6.23 5.03
CA VAL A 217 56.91 7.49 5.62
C VAL A 217 57.73 7.23 6.89
N MET A 218 57.27 6.33 7.77
CA MET A 218 58.01 5.95 8.97
C MET A 218 59.35 5.29 8.61
N ARG A 219 59.36 4.34 7.66
CA ARG A 219 60.60 3.70 7.18
C ARG A 219 61.58 4.71 6.57
N ALA A 220 61.09 5.61 5.72
CA ALA A 220 61.92 6.64 5.09
C ALA A 220 62.51 7.61 6.13
N SER A 221 61.72 7.97 7.15
CA SER A 221 62.18 8.81 8.27
C SER A 221 63.31 8.10 9.02
N ILE A 222 63.11 6.83 9.41
CA ILE A 222 64.10 6.03 10.15
C ILE A 222 65.39 5.87 9.34
N SER A 223 65.29 5.56 8.05
CA SER A 223 66.45 5.45 7.16
C SER A 223 67.21 6.78 7.06
N SER A 224 66.51 7.91 6.95
CA SER A 224 67.13 9.24 6.87
C SER A 224 67.92 9.58 8.13
N TYR A 225 67.41 9.22 9.31
CA TYR A 225 68.11 9.36 10.57
C TYR A 225 69.32 8.41 10.69
N GLY A 226 69.16 7.15 10.30
CA GLY A 226 70.25 6.16 10.30
C GLY A 226 71.42 6.58 9.40
N SER A 227 71.13 7.12 8.21
CA SER A 227 72.14 7.68 7.32
C SER A 227 72.81 8.93 7.90
N ALA A 228 72.07 9.78 8.62
CA ALA A 228 72.64 10.95 9.29
C ALA A 228 73.62 10.56 10.43
N ILE A 229 73.34 9.46 11.15
CA ILE A 229 74.24 8.91 12.17
C ILE A 229 75.49 8.27 11.55
N GLN A 230 75.37 7.57 10.43
CA GLN A 230 76.53 6.93 9.76
C GLN A 230 77.59 7.93 9.25
N VAL A 231 77.24 9.22 9.13
CA VAL A 231 78.13 10.29 8.68
C VAL A 231 78.87 10.98 9.85
N LEU A 232 78.49 10.70 11.11
CA LEU A 232 79.17 11.14 12.33
C LEU A 232 80.42 10.30 12.63
#